data_AF-A0A9Q0TVG1-F1
#
_entry.id   AF-A0A9Q0TVG1-F1
#
_cell.length_a   1.000
_cell.length_b   1.000
_cell.length_c   1.000
_cell.angle_alpha   90.00
_cell.angle_beta   90.00
_cell.angle_gamma   90.00
#
_symmetry.space_group_name_H-M   'P 1'
#
loop_
_entity.id
_entity.type
_entity.pdbx_description
1 polymer ?
#
loop_
_entity_poly.entity_id
_entity_poly.type
_entity_poly.pdbx_seq_one_letter_code
_entity_poly.pdbx_strand_id
1 'polypeptide(L)'
;MISVNDDEDLHFRKAEFDPEECPLDCSRPCETICPASAISLHQHQSTTEFSHGTETLNLLKGGVINERCYGCGRCSPVCPYDKIRMALYTRDAAVTAELLKRKDVDAIEIHTSGRQTAPFEGLWDDLRNSTGYLKLVAVSLPYSGDSTISSMNTMYAMMEPHLPCLNLWQLDGRPMSGDIGRGATRESIAFAARLAAVEDKPHGFFQLAGGTNAHTVEGLKKKGLFQTTLVAENSKDNRSMPPSTASSHALIGGIAYGGYARKIVGRVLSSMQSQHGLARIEDYPEHLLEALANALDLVGTVKCYDPCT
;
A
#
# COMPACT_ATOMS: atom_id res chain seq x y z
N MET A 1 0.24 4.39 9.49
CA MET A 1 0.00 2.96 9.27
C MET A 1 1.31 2.31 8.80
N ILE A 2 1.63 1.12 9.27
CA ILE A 2 2.74 0.30 8.74
C ILE A 2 2.17 -0.99 8.14
N SER A 3 2.84 -1.57 7.14
CA SER A 3 2.44 -2.83 6.52
C SER A 3 3.43 -3.94 6.87
N VAL A 4 2.92 -5.13 7.17
CA VAL A 4 3.64 -6.40 7.42
C VAL A 4 3.02 -7.53 6.59
N ASN A 5 3.71 -8.66 6.51
CA ASN A 5 3.27 -9.86 5.80
C ASN A 5 3.45 -11.10 6.67
N ASP A 6 2.51 -12.04 6.58
CA ASP A 6 2.54 -13.32 7.30
C ASP A 6 3.42 -14.39 6.63
N ASP A 7 3.67 -14.26 5.33
CA ASP A 7 4.52 -15.11 4.50
C ASP A 7 5.08 -14.31 3.30
N GLU A 8 5.79 -14.97 2.38
CA GLU A 8 6.25 -14.35 1.13
C GLU A 8 5.10 -13.66 0.37
N ASP A 9 5.25 -12.34 0.17
CA ASP A 9 4.24 -11.52 -0.48
C ASP A 9 4.88 -10.55 -1.47
N LEU A 10 4.30 -10.41 -2.66
CA LEU A 10 4.81 -9.57 -3.74
C LEU A 10 4.87 -8.07 -3.38
N HIS A 11 4.09 -7.61 -2.40
CA HIS A 11 4.11 -6.27 -1.83
C HIS A 11 5.39 -6.03 -1.00
N PHE A 12 6.03 -7.10 -0.53
CA PHE A 12 7.21 -7.09 0.31
C PHE A 12 8.42 -7.58 -0.48
N ARG A 13 8.79 -6.78 -1.48
CA ARG A 13 9.98 -7.00 -2.29
C ARG A 13 10.79 -5.73 -2.48
N LYS A 14 12.08 -5.86 -2.73
CA LYS A 14 12.97 -4.76 -3.12
C LYS A 14 13.77 -5.13 -4.34
N ALA A 15 14.11 -4.14 -5.14
CA ALA A 15 15.10 -4.33 -6.20
C ALA A 15 16.46 -4.63 -5.56
N GLU A 16 17.19 -5.58 -6.11
CA GLU A 16 18.56 -5.91 -5.73
C GLU A 16 19.39 -6.18 -6.99
N PHE A 17 20.63 -5.70 -6.99
CA PHE A 17 21.63 -5.98 -8.02
C PHE A 17 23.02 -5.66 -7.45
N ASP A 18 24.05 -6.26 -8.04
CA ASP A 18 25.44 -5.92 -7.73
C ASP A 18 25.87 -4.70 -8.58
N PRO A 19 26.24 -3.55 -7.97
CA PRO A 19 26.72 -2.40 -8.72
C PRO A 19 27.97 -2.69 -9.55
N GLU A 20 28.83 -3.62 -9.13
CA GLU A 20 30.06 -3.97 -9.84
C GLU A 20 29.79 -4.79 -11.12
N GLU A 21 28.63 -5.47 -11.19
CA GLU A 21 28.19 -6.16 -12.40
C GLU A 21 27.48 -5.25 -13.42
N CYS A 22 27.26 -3.97 -13.09
CA CYS A 22 26.63 -3.03 -14.00
C CYS A 22 27.67 -2.49 -15.02
N PRO A 23 27.44 -2.63 -16.34
CA PRO A 23 28.38 -2.12 -17.33
C PRO A 23 28.58 -0.61 -17.24
N LEU A 24 29.83 -0.14 -17.39
CA LEU A 24 30.18 1.28 -17.31
C LEU A 24 29.49 2.13 -18.39
N ASP A 25 29.21 1.53 -19.55
CA ASP A 25 28.54 2.10 -20.71
C ASP A 25 27.00 1.97 -20.65
N CYS A 26 26.45 1.39 -19.58
CA CYS A 26 25.01 1.32 -19.37
C CYS A 26 24.41 2.73 -19.25
N SER A 27 23.32 2.99 -19.99
CA SER A 27 22.56 4.25 -19.92
C SER A 27 21.72 4.41 -18.65
N ARG A 28 21.67 3.38 -17.80
CA ARG A 28 20.98 3.35 -16.49
C ARG A 28 19.51 3.80 -16.54
N PRO A 29 18.68 3.24 -17.43
CA PRO A 29 17.25 3.58 -17.49
C PRO A 29 16.52 3.27 -16.17
N CYS A 30 17.04 2.33 -15.38
CA CYS A 30 16.54 1.97 -14.06
C CYS A 30 16.58 3.13 -13.04
N GLU A 31 17.58 4.02 -13.11
CA GLU A 31 17.65 5.21 -12.25
C GLU A 31 16.53 6.19 -12.60
N THR A 32 16.35 6.44 -13.90
CA THR A 32 15.40 7.43 -14.41
C THR A 32 13.94 6.99 -14.19
N ILE A 33 13.63 5.71 -14.39
CA ILE A 33 12.25 5.22 -14.23
C ILE A 33 11.83 5.07 -12.76
N CYS A 34 12.79 5.07 -11.83
CA CYS A 34 12.52 4.80 -10.42
C CYS A 34 11.79 5.98 -9.76
N PRO A 35 10.50 5.85 -9.43
CA PRO A 35 9.70 6.97 -8.95
C PRO A 35 10.10 7.45 -7.54
N ALA A 36 10.92 6.68 -6.83
CA ALA A 36 11.44 7.04 -5.51
C ALA A 36 12.92 7.46 -5.54
N SER A 37 13.55 7.55 -6.72
CA SER A 37 15.00 7.80 -6.86
C SER A 37 15.82 6.91 -5.92
N ALA A 38 15.47 5.62 -5.93
CA ALA A 38 16.00 4.60 -5.03
C ALA A 38 17.18 3.82 -5.63
N ILE A 39 17.67 4.21 -6.80
CA ILE A 39 18.86 3.61 -7.43
C ILE A 39 19.83 4.76 -7.68
N SER A 40 21.07 4.60 -7.24
CA SER A 40 22.13 5.60 -7.42
C SER A 40 23.46 4.89 -7.66
N LEU A 41 23.99 4.99 -8.87
CA LEU A 41 25.31 4.47 -9.23
C LEU A 41 26.26 5.62 -9.56
N HIS A 42 27.45 5.56 -8.99
CA HIS A 42 28.51 6.54 -9.26
C HIS A 42 29.81 5.82 -9.60
N GLN A 43 30.56 6.38 -10.54
CA GLN A 43 31.89 5.89 -10.87
C GLN A 43 32.84 6.18 -9.72
N HIS A 44 33.63 5.18 -9.37
CA HIS A 44 34.66 5.26 -8.37
C HIS A 44 35.95 4.70 -8.95
N GLN A 45 37.00 5.52 -8.95
CA GLN A 45 38.35 5.07 -9.30
C GLN A 45 38.95 4.36 -8.08
N SER A 46 39.21 3.05 -8.21
CA SER A 46 39.97 2.32 -7.22
C SER A 46 41.42 2.20 -7.70
N THR A 47 42.36 2.70 -6.91
CA THR A 47 43.79 2.51 -7.13
C THR A 47 44.28 1.40 -6.23
N THR A 48 44.67 0.27 -6.83
CA THR A 48 45.36 -0.81 -6.12
C THR A 48 46.83 -0.76 -6.49
N GLU A 49 47.68 -0.50 -5.49
CA GLU A 49 49.14 -0.53 -5.63
C GLU A 49 49.63 -1.99 -5.51
N PHE A 50 50.18 -2.50 -6.61
CA PHE A 50 50.89 -3.78 -6.60
C PHE A 50 52.40 -3.53 -6.65
N SER A 51 53.19 -4.50 -6.15
CA SER A 51 54.66 -4.45 -6.18
C SER A 51 55.28 -4.32 -7.57
N HIS A 52 54.49 -4.44 -8.64
CA HIS A 52 54.90 -4.31 -10.05
C HIS A 52 54.14 -3.24 -10.85
N GLY A 53 53.32 -2.39 -10.22
CA GLY A 53 52.64 -1.27 -10.90
C GLY A 53 51.31 -0.85 -10.25
N THR A 54 50.81 0.32 -10.66
CA THR A 54 49.49 0.83 -10.24
C THR A 54 48.45 0.46 -11.30
N GLU A 55 47.50 -0.41 -10.96
CA GLU A 55 46.32 -0.63 -11.80
C GLU A 55 45.17 0.27 -11.33
N THR A 56 44.59 1.02 -12.26
CA THR A 56 43.42 1.88 -12.00
C THR A 56 42.19 1.16 -12.52
N LEU A 57 41.32 0.71 -11.61
CA LEU A 57 40.09 0.00 -11.96
C LEU A 57 38.89 0.95 -11.78
N ASN A 58 38.18 1.19 -12.87
CA ASN A 58 36.93 1.96 -12.85
C ASN A 58 35.79 1.03 -12.45
N LEU A 59 35.30 1.17 -11.21
CA LEU A 59 34.18 0.40 -10.68
C LEU A 59 32.99 1.32 -10.45
N LEU A 60 31.77 0.76 -10.51
CA LEU A 60 30.59 1.45 -10.03
C LEU A 60 30.37 1.11 -8.56
N LYS A 61 30.10 2.14 -7.75
CA LYS A 61 29.65 2.00 -6.36
C LYS A 61 28.24 2.56 -6.21
N GLY A 62 27.57 2.15 -5.14
CA GLY A 62 26.20 2.55 -4.82
C GLY A 62 25.25 1.36 -4.93
N GLY A 63 24.12 1.55 -5.61
CA GLY A 63 23.11 0.52 -5.80
C GLY A 63 21.72 0.98 -5.37
N VAL A 64 20.97 0.06 -4.76
CA VAL A 64 19.60 0.34 -4.30
C VAL A 64 19.63 0.96 -2.90
N ILE A 65 19.01 2.14 -2.76
CA ILE A 65 18.79 2.82 -1.48
C ILE A 65 17.55 2.20 -0.84
N ASN A 66 17.76 1.31 0.12
CA ASN A 66 16.71 0.47 0.71
C ASN A 66 15.57 1.27 1.34
N GLU A 67 15.85 2.42 1.93
CA GLU A 67 14.87 3.27 2.60
C GLU A 67 13.90 3.94 1.61
N ARG A 68 14.33 4.09 0.35
CA ARG A 68 13.53 4.68 -0.74
C ARG A 68 12.86 3.62 -1.61
N CYS A 69 13.47 2.44 -1.72
CA CYS A 69 12.96 1.35 -2.55
C CYS A 69 11.72 0.72 -1.93
N TYR A 70 10.55 1.00 -2.49
CA TYR A 70 9.27 0.43 -2.05
C TYR A 70 8.82 -0.78 -2.90
N GLY A 71 9.71 -1.35 -3.73
CA GLY A 71 9.39 -2.62 -4.40
C GLY A 71 8.51 -2.56 -5.65
N CYS A 72 8.35 -1.39 -6.27
CA CYS A 72 7.45 -1.23 -7.43
C CYS A 72 7.82 -2.07 -8.66
N GLY A 73 9.06 -2.54 -8.76
CA GLY A 73 9.54 -3.39 -9.85
C GLY A 73 9.72 -2.70 -11.21
N ARG A 74 9.46 -1.39 -11.35
CA ARG A 74 9.57 -0.67 -12.63
C ARG A 74 10.98 -0.69 -13.23
N CYS A 75 11.99 -0.80 -12.38
CA CYS A 75 13.40 -0.84 -12.77
C CYS A 75 13.81 -2.18 -13.42
N SER A 76 13.17 -3.29 -13.05
CA SER A 76 13.51 -4.63 -13.55
C SER A 76 13.31 -4.77 -15.08
N PRO A 77 12.13 -4.51 -15.66
CA PRO A 77 11.89 -4.74 -17.08
C PRO A 77 12.62 -3.75 -18.02
N VAL A 78 13.17 -2.65 -17.49
CA VAL A 78 13.94 -1.68 -18.29
C VAL A 78 15.44 -1.91 -18.24
N CYS A 79 15.93 -2.85 -17.41
CA CYS A 79 17.36 -3.14 -17.33
C CYS A 79 17.82 -3.86 -18.62
N PRO A 80 18.71 -3.26 -19.43
CA PRO A 80 19.10 -3.86 -20.72
C PRO A 80 19.96 -5.13 -20.56
N TYR A 81 20.49 -5.39 -19.37
CA TYR A 81 21.36 -6.52 -19.05
C TYR A 81 20.71 -7.52 -18.08
N ASP A 82 19.43 -7.33 -17.74
CA ASP A 82 18.67 -8.21 -16.85
C ASP A 82 19.35 -8.48 -15.49
N LYS A 83 20.00 -7.45 -14.92
CA LYS A 83 20.76 -7.55 -13.67
C LYS A 83 19.94 -7.27 -12.41
N ILE A 84 18.72 -6.75 -12.56
CA ILE A 84 17.89 -6.32 -11.43
C ILE A 84 16.90 -7.42 -11.07
N ARG A 85 17.12 -8.06 -9.93
CA ARG A 85 16.18 -9.02 -9.33
C ARG A 85 15.28 -8.34 -8.31
N MET A 86 14.11 -8.94 -8.07
CA MET A 86 13.19 -8.52 -7.01
C MET A 86 13.28 -9.51 -5.84
N ALA A 87 13.98 -9.13 -4.79
CA ALA A 87 14.14 -9.95 -3.59
C ALA A 87 12.92 -9.78 -2.68
N LEU A 88 12.26 -10.88 -2.36
CA LEU A 88 11.18 -10.93 -1.37
C LEU A 88 11.77 -10.86 0.05
N TYR A 89 11.03 -10.30 0.98
CA TYR A 89 11.39 -10.29 2.39
C TYR A 89 10.14 -10.39 3.28
N THR A 90 10.33 -10.88 4.49
CA THR A 90 9.30 -10.88 5.53
C THR A 90 9.71 -9.91 6.62
N ARG A 91 8.75 -9.11 7.11
CA ARG A 91 9.03 -8.24 8.25
C ARG A 91 9.13 -9.06 9.52
N ASP A 92 10.17 -8.77 10.30
CA ASP A 92 10.36 -9.39 11.61
C ASP A 92 9.24 -8.96 12.58
N ALA A 93 8.54 -9.95 13.14
CA ALA A 93 7.39 -9.73 14.01
C ALA A 93 7.81 -9.12 15.36
N ALA A 94 8.95 -9.52 15.92
CA ALA A 94 9.44 -8.99 17.20
C ALA A 94 9.85 -7.50 17.06
N VAL A 95 10.57 -7.15 16.00
CA VAL A 95 10.91 -5.76 15.67
C VAL A 95 9.64 -4.93 15.45
N THR A 96 8.65 -5.49 14.75
CA THR A 96 7.36 -4.84 14.53
C THR A 96 6.63 -4.61 15.86
N ALA A 97 6.55 -5.61 16.74
CA ALA A 97 5.92 -5.49 18.05
C ALA A 97 6.53 -4.36 18.89
N GLU A 98 7.86 -4.26 18.92
CA GLU A 98 8.55 -3.15 19.60
C GLU A 98 8.26 -1.79 18.96
N LEU A 99 8.13 -1.73 17.64
CA LEU A 99 7.72 -0.51 16.94
C LEU A 99 6.30 -0.08 17.36
N LEU A 100 5.35 -1.01 17.44
CA LEU A 100 3.96 -0.68 17.82
C LEU A 100 3.86 -0.07 19.22
N LYS A 101 4.73 -0.50 20.16
CA LYS A 101 4.76 0.02 21.53
C LYS A 101 5.21 1.48 21.63
N ARG A 102 5.90 2.01 20.61
CA ARG A 102 6.42 3.39 20.59
C ARG A 102 5.33 4.47 20.43
N LYS A 103 4.09 4.08 20.07
CA LYS A 103 2.94 4.98 19.86
C LYS A 103 3.11 6.03 18.74
N ASP A 104 4.07 5.82 17.84
CA ASP A 104 4.23 6.56 16.58
C ASP A 104 3.48 5.90 15.41
N VAL A 105 2.92 4.72 15.63
CA VAL A 105 2.14 3.95 14.66
C VAL A 105 0.71 3.76 15.17
N ASP A 106 -0.25 4.40 14.51
CA ASP A 106 -1.68 4.28 14.85
C ASP A 106 -2.37 3.06 14.24
N ALA A 107 -1.78 2.43 13.22
CA ALA A 107 -2.43 1.36 12.47
C ALA A 107 -1.42 0.38 11.87
N ILE A 108 -1.80 -0.89 11.76
CA ILE A 108 -1.06 -1.92 11.03
C ILE A 108 -1.91 -2.48 9.90
N GLU A 109 -1.28 -2.84 8.79
CA GLU A 109 -1.85 -3.63 7.70
C GLU A 109 -1.09 -4.95 7.62
N ILE A 110 -1.79 -6.08 7.75
CA ILE A 110 -1.25 -7.43 7.60
C ILE A 110 -1.64 -7.93 6.22
N HIS A 111 -0.65 -8.15 5.35
CA HIS A 111 -0.84 -8.83 4.08
C HIS A 111 -0.80 -10.34 4.28
N THR A 112 -1.76 -11.01 3.67
CA THR A 112 -1.86 -12.47 3.69
C THR A 112 -2.36 -13.00 2.34
N SER A 113 -1.89 -14.18 1.95
CA SER A 113 -2.41 -14.87 0.77
C SER A 113 -3.84 -15.36 0.96
N GLY A 114 -4.30 -15.52 2.21
CA GLY A 114 -5.60 -16.08 2.57
C GLY A 114 -5.78 -17.58 2.22
N ARG A 115 -4.74 -18.24 1.68
CA ARG A 115 -4.78 -19.67 1.30
C ARG A 115 -4.54 -20.61 2.47
N GLN A 116 -3.70 -20.18 3.41
CA GLN A 116 -3.36 -20.89 4.64
C GLN A 116 -3.45 -19.88 5.79
N THR A 117 -3.96 -20.32 6.94
CA THR A 117 -4.13 -19.45 8.11
C THR A 117 -3.06 -19.65 9.18
N ALA A 118 -2.23 -20.70 9.08
CA ALA A 118 -1.19 -20.96 10.07
C ALA A 118 -0.08 -19.88 10.10
N PRO A 119 0.42 -19.34 8.96
CA PRO A 119 1.36 -18.22 8.99
C PRO A 119 0.73 -16.97 9.62
N PHE A 120 -0.52 -16.68 9.28
CA PHE A 120 -1.28 -15.59 9.86
C PHE A 120 -1.42 -15.72 11.39
N GLU A 121 -1.76 -16.91 11.87
CA GLU A 121 -1.86 -17.20 13.31
C GLU A 121 -0.52 -16.97 14.02
N GLY A 122 0.58 -17.47 13.46
CA GLY A 122 1.93 -17.24 14.02
C GLY A 122 2.29 -15.76 14.11
N LEU A 123 2.07 -15.00 13.03
CA LEU A 123 2.30 -13.55 13.04
C LEU A 123 1.38 -12.83 14.04
N TRP A 124 0.11 -13.20 14.09
CA TRP A 124 -0.85 -12.58 15.01
C TRP A 124 -0.46 -12.85 16.48
N ASP A 125 -0.01 -14.06 16.79
CA ASP A 125 0.43 -14.45 18.13
C ASP A 125 1.62 -13.62 18.63
N ASP A 126 2.56 -13.31 17.73
CA ASP A 126 3.70 -12.44 18.03
C ASP A 126 3.28 -10.97 18.21
N LEU A 127 2.23 -10.52 17.51
CA LEU A 127 1.80 -9.12 17.49
C LEU A 127 0.70 -8.79 18.51
N ARG A 128 -0.15 -9.75 18.90
CA ARG A 128 -1.41 -9.51 19.65
C ARG A 128 -1.22 -8.74 20.95
N ASN A 129 -0.09 -8.90 21.63
CA ASN A 129 0.20 -8.18 22.88
C ASN A 129 0.51 -6.68 22.66
N SER A 130 0.77 -6.28 21.42
CA SER A 130 1.08 -4.91 21.03
C SER A 130 -0.08 -4.22 20.31
N THR A 131 -1.19 -4.93 20.02
CA THR A 131 -2.35 -4.36 19.31
C THR A 131 -3.11 -3.34 20.14
N GLY A 132 -2.95 -3.36 21.48
CA GLY A 132 -3.51 -2.34 22.38
C GLY A 132 -2.98 -0.92 22.16
N TYR A 133 -1.90 -0.75 21.41
CA TYR A 133 -1.37 0.56 21.02
C TYR A 133 -1.92 1.07 19.68
N LEU A 134 -2.68 0.24 18.96
CA LEU A 134 -3.23 0.56 17.65
C LEU A 134 -4.67 1.09 17.75
N LYS A 135 -5.03 1.95 16.79
CA LYS A 135 -6.42 2.37 16.53
C LYS A 135 -7.09 1.50 15.47
N LEU A 136 -6.31 0.83 14.63
CA LEU A 136 -6.79 0.04 13.50
C LEU A 136 -5.84 -1.13 13.21
N VAL A 137 -6.39 -2.33 13.05
CA VAL A 137 -5.73 -3.44 12.36
C VAL A 137 -6.44 -3.66 11.04
N ALA A 138 -5.68 -3.67 9.95
CA ALA A 138 -6.17 -4.02 8.65
C ALA A 138 -5.61 -5.38 8.21
N VAL A 139 -6.43 -6.19 7.53
CA VAL A 139 -6.01 -7.44 6.90
C VAL A 139 -6.26 -7.31 5.40
N SER A 140 -5.18 -7.35 4.62
CA SER A 140 -5.19 -7.25 3.17
C SER A 140 -4.99 -8.64 2.56
N LEU A 141 -5.92 -9.05 1.71
CA LEU A 141 -5.86 -10.36 1.07
C LEU A 141 -6.49 -10.33 -0.34
N PRO A 142 -6.00 -11.16 -1.26
CA PRO A 142 -6.64 -11.34 -2.57
C PRO A 142 -7.83 -12.30 -2.48
N TYR A 143 -8.71 -12.22 -3.47
CA TYR A 143 -9.72 -13.25 -3.67
C TYR A 143 -9.07 -14.52 -4.25
N SER A 144 -9.07 -15.61 -3.48
CA SER A 144 -8.43 -16.88 -3.83
C SER A 144 -9.43 -18.02 -4.13
N GLY A 145 -10.71 -17.70 -4.37
CA GLY A 145 -11.78 -18.67 -4.65
C GLY A 145 -12.79 -18.79 -3.51
N ASP A 146 -13.59 -19.86 -3.53
CA ASP A 146 -14.75 -20.01 -2.65
C ASP A 146 -14.39 -20.12 -1.16
N SER A 147 -13.17 -20.57 -0.84
CA SER A 147 -12.67 -20.64 0.53
C SER A 147 -12.31 -19.28 1.13
N THR A 148 -12.23 -18.20 0.33
CA THR A 148 -11.73 -16.89 0.79
C THR A 148 -12.49 -16.38 2.02
N ILE A 149 -13.83 -16.44 2.01
CA ILE A 149 -14.64 -15.93 3.13
C ILE A 149 -14.45 -16.80 4.38
N SER A 150 -14.34 -18.12 4.22
CA SER A 150 -14.05 -19.03 5.32
C SER A 150 -12.67 -18.75 5.94
N SER A 151 -11.65 -18.49 5.12
CA SER A 151 -10.34 -18.04 5.59
C SER A 151 -10.44 -16.72 6.36
N MET A 152 -11.20 -15.74 5.85
CA MET A 152 -11.41 -14.46 6.54
C MET A 152 -12.11 -14.64 7.90
N ASN A 153 -13.14 -15.49 7.98
CA ASN A 153 -13.82 -15.81 9.25
C ASN A 153 -12.87 -16.51 10.24
N THR A 154 -12.04 -17.43 9.74
CA THR A 154 -11.04 -18.12 10.56
C THR A 154 -10.01 -17.13 11.14
N MET A 155 -9.47 -16.24 10.30
CA MET A 155 -8.56 -15.19 10.73
C MET A 155 -9.23 -14.22 11.72
N TYR A 156 -10.48 -13.84 11.47
CA TYR A 156 -11.24 -13.01 12.40
C TYR A 156 -11.40 -13.67 13.77
N ALA A 157 -11.74 -14.96 13.82
CA ALA A 157 -11.89 -15.71 15.07
C ALA A 157 -10.57 -15.80 15.87
N MET A 158 -9.42 -15.84 15.18
CA MET A 158 -8.09 -15.76 15.83
C MET A 158 -7.84 -14.36 16.42
N MET A 159 -8.27 -13.31 15.71
CA MET A 159 -8.05 -11.93 16.10
C MET A 159 -8.97 -11.45 17.22
N GLU A 160 -10.26 -11.76 17.11
CA GLU A 160 -11.35 -11.21 17.94
C GLU A 160 -11.05 -11.21 19.45
N PRO A 161 -10.49 -12.27 20.06
CA PRO A 161 -10.20 -12.28 21.49
C PRO A 161 -9.18 -11.23 21.96
N HIS A 162 -8.32 -10.75 21.04
CA HIS A 162 -7.22 -9.82 21.31
C HIS A 162 -7.22 -8.61 20.38
N LEU A 163 -8.37 -8.23 19.83
CA LEU A 163 -8.52 -7.12 18.91
C LEU A 163 -9.22 -5.92 19.59
N PRO A 164 -8.49 -5.05 20.31
CA PRO A 164 -9.08 -3.95 21.07
C PRO A 164 -9.45 -2.73 20.21
N CYS A 165 -9.21 -2.78 18.89
CA CYS A 165 -9.32 -1.65 17.99
C CYS A 165 -10.11 -1.99 16.73
N LEU A 166 -10.27 -1.03 15.82
CA LEU A 166 -11.07 -1.22 14.62
C LEU A 166 -10.45 -2.29 13.70
N ASN A 167 -11.29 -3.14 13.12
CA ASN A 167 -10.88 -4.10 12.09
C ASN A 167 -11.21 -3.57 10.69
N LEU A 168 -10.27 -3.67 9.76
CA LEU A 168 -10.45 -3.29 8.35
C LEU A 168 -10.02 -4.43 7.41
N TRP A 169 -10.94 -4.95 6.64
CA TRP A 169 -10.65 -5.90 5.57
C TRP A 169 -10.37 -5.14 4.27
N GLN A 170 -9.13 -5.19 3.80
CA GLN A 170 -8.73 -4.67 2.51
C GLN A 170 -8.91 -5.77 1.45
N LEU A 171 -9.89 -5.57 0.59
CA LEU A 171 -10.23 -6.46 -0.52
C LEU A 171 -9.24 -6.20 -1.65
N ASP A 172 -8.07 -6.80 -1.57
CA ASP A 172 -6.99 -6.56 -2.49
C ASP A 172 -7.30 -7.18 -3.85
N GLY A 173 -7.48 -6.32 -4.85
CA GLY A 173 -7.74 -6.72 -6.22
C GLY A 173 -6.44 -7.03 -6.95
N ARG A 174 -6.13 -6.20 -7.95
CA ARG A 174 -5.00 -6.46 -8.83
C ARG A 174 -3.68 -6.11 -8.13
N PRO A 175 -2.74 -7.07 -7.99
CA PRO A 175 -1.45 -6.83 -7.36
C PRO A 175 -0.57 -5.88 -8.17
N MET A 176 0.42 -5.29 -7.50
CA MET A 176 1.36 -4.26 -7.98
C MET A 176 1.92 -4.46 -9.40
N SER A 177 1.15 -4.06 -10.41
CA SER A 177 1.49 -4.19 -11.83
C SER A 177 1.93 -2.88 -12.47
N GLY A 178 1.75 -1.76 -11.77
CA GLY A 178 1.95 -0.42 -12.33
C GLY A 178 0.84 0.02 -13.29
N ASP A 179 -0.07 -0.87 -13.69
CA ASP A 179 -1.27 -0.55 -14.46
C ASP A 179 -2.29 0.17 -13.58
N ILE A 180 -2.72 1.33 -14.07
CA ILE A 180 -3.70 2.20 -13.44
C ILE A 180 -4.87 2.52 -14.39
N GLY A 181 -5.00 1.76 -15.48
CA GLY A 181 -6.06 1.90 -16.46
C GLY A 181 -7.42 1.40 -15.94
N ARG A 182 -8.48 1.64 -16.72
CA ARG A 182 -9.87 1.29 -16.38
C ARG A 182 -10.04 -0.17 -15.94
N GLY A 183 -9.28 -1.10 -16.53
CA GLY A 183 -9.37 -2.52 -16.22
C GLY A 183 -8.83 -2.90 -14.83
N ALA A 184 -7.93 -2.10 -14.24
CA ALA A 184 -7.23 -2.45 -13.01
C ALA A 184 -8.16 -2.61 -11.79
N THR A 185 -9.26 -1.86 -11.73
CA THR A 185 -10.20 -1.89 -10.59
C THR A 185 -11.21 -3.04 -10.64
N ARG A 186 -11.23 -3.82 -11.73
CA ARG A 186 -12.28 -4.84 -11.94
C ARG A 186 -12.25 -5.94 -10.88
N GLU A 187 -11.06 -6.37 -10.48
CA GLU A 187 -10.86 -7.46 -9.52
C GLU A 187 -11.33 -7.07 -8.12
N SER A 188 -10.96 -5.86 -7.65
CA SER A 188 -11.40 -5.36 -6.34
C SER A 188 -12.91 -5.13 -6.27
N ILE A 189 -13.53 -4.63 -7.34
CA ILE A 189 -15.00 -4.53 -7.42
C ILE A 189 -15.67 -5.91 -7.46
N ALA A 190 -15.08 -6.86 -8.18
CA ALA A 190 -15.62 -8.22 -8.25
C ALA A 190 -15.54 -8.92 -6.88
N PHE A 191 -14.45 -8.73 -6.14
CA PHE A 191 -14.33 -9.23 -4.76
C PHE A 191 -15.40 -8.61 -3.87
N ALA A 192 -15.53 -7.28 -3.87
CA ALA A 192 -16.59 -6.58 -3.13
C ALA A 192 -18.00 -7.11 -3.45
N ALA A 193 -18.31 -7.36 -4.71
CA ALA A 193 -19.60 -7.91 -5.12
C ALA A 193 -19.86 -9.34 -4.61
N ARG A 194 -18.82 -10.18 -4.55
CA ARG A 194 -18.92 -11.53 -4.00
C ARG A 194 -19.14 -11.49 -2.50
N LEU A 195 -18.35 -10.70 -1.78
CA LEU A 195 -18.49 -10.51 -0.35
C LEU A 195 -19.88 -9.97 0.01
N ALA A 196 -20.41 -9.06 -0.81
CA ALA A 196 -21.73 -8.49 -0.62
C ALA A 196 -22.88 -9.50 -0.68
N ALA A 197 -22.69 -10.59 -1.42
CA ALA A 197 -23.67 -11.65 -1.59
C ALA A 197 -23.62 -12.71 -0.48
N VAL A 198 -22.66 -12.61 0.45
CA VAL A 198 -22.49 -13.56 1.56
C VAL A 198 -22.98 -12.95 2.87
N GLU A 199 -23.77 -13.73 3.61
CA GLU A 199 -24.28 -13.33 4.92
C GLU A 199 -23.20 -13.51 6.00
N ASP A 200 -22.56 -14.68 6.05
CA ASP A 200 -21.51 -15.07 7.01
C ASP A 200 -20.13 -14.50 6.65
N LYS A 201 -20.01 -13.18 6.65
CA LYS A 201 -18.74 -12.46 6.47
C LYS A 201 -18.21 -11.98 7.83
N PRO A 202 -16.88 -11.86 8.01
CA PRO A 202 -16.32 -11.49 9.31
C PRO A 202 -16.72 -10.07 9.68
N HIS A 203 -16.69 -9.76 10.98
CA HIS A 203 -16.93 -8.40 11.41
C HIS A 203 -15.75 -7.48 11.05
N GLY A 204 -16.09 -6.21 10.79
CA GLY A 204 -15.13 -5.17 10.43
C GLY A 204 -15.64 -4.29 9.30
N PHE A 205 -14.86 -3.26 8.99
CA PHE A 205 -15.07 -2.44 7.80
C PHE A 205 -14.47 -3.14 6.58
N PHE A 206 -15.05 -2.91 5.41
CA PHE A 206 -14.53 -3.43 4.15
C PHE A 206 -14.06 -2.28 3.26
N GLN A 207 -12.86 -2.36 2.72
CA GLN A 207 -12.28 -1.34 1.85
C GLN A 207 -11.73 -1.98 0.58
N LEU A 208 -12.00 -1.39 -0.58
CA LEU A 208 -11.34 -1.83 -1.81
C LEU A 208 -9.88 -1.40 -1.77
N ALA A 209 -8.98 -2.34 -2.08
CA ALA A 209 -7.57 -2.10 -2.34
C ALA A 209 -7.18 -2.81 -3.65
N GLY A 210 -5.96 -2.60 -4.13
CA GLY A 210 -5.48 -3.26 -5.37
C GLY A 210 -6.14 -2.75 -6.65
N GLY A 211 -5.36 -2.05 -7.48
CA GLY A 211 -5.82 -1.58 -8.81
C GLY A 211 -6.91 -0.50 -8.80
N THR A 212 -7.23 0.08 -7.66
CA THR A 212 -8.21 1.17 -7.50
C THR A 212 -7.75 2.46 -8.18
N ASN A 213 -8.69 3.18 -8.81
CA ASN A 213 -8.44 4.40 -9.58
C ASN A 213 -9.73 5.24 -9.73
N ALA A 214 -9.69 6.29 -10.56
CA ALA A 214 -10.85 7.17 -10.78
C ALA A 214 -12.14 6.46 -11.26
N HIS A 215 -12.04 5.25 -11.81
CA HIS A 215 -13.21 4.48 -12.24
C HIS A 215 -13.82 3.60 -11.14
N THR A 216 -13.18 3.47 -9.98
CA THR A 216 -13.62 2.56 -8.91
C THR A 216 -14.99 2.97 -8.34
N VAL A 217 -15.20 4.26 -8.07
CA VAL A 217 -16.49 4.77 -7.54
C VAL A 217 -17.63 4.52 -8.52
N GLU A 218 -17.43 4.85 -9.81
CA GLU A 218 -18.42 4.59 -10.86
C GLU A 218 -18.74 3.08 -10.97
N GLY A 219 -17.71 2.24 -10.85
CA GLY A 219 -17.86 0.79 -10.87
C GLY A 219 -18.65 0.24 -9.67
N LEU A 220 -18.41 0.75 -8.46
CA LEU A 220 -19.21 0.40 -7.28
C LEU A 220 -20.66 0.85 -7.40
N LYS A 221 -20.90 2.07 -7.93
CA LYS A 221 -22.26 2.58 -8.20
C LYS A 221 -23.02 1.66 -9.17
N LYS A 222 -22.38 1.23 -10.26
CA LYS A 222 -22.96 0.27 -11.21
C LYS A 222 -23.30 -1.09 -10.61
N LYS A 223 -22.63 -1.48 -9.52
CA LYS A 223 -22.90 -2.70 -8.77
C LYS A 223 -23.88 -2.51 -7.61
N GLY A 224 -24.36 -1.28 -7.36
CA GLY A 224 -25.19 -0.97 -6.20
C GLY A 224 -24.46 -1.08 -4.86
N LEU A 225 -23.12 -1.08 -4.88
CA LEU A 225 -22.27 -1.27 -3.69
C LEU A 225 -21.73 0.05 -3.12
N PHE A 226 -22.05 1.17 -3.77
CA PHE A 226 -21.64 2.50 -3.31
C PHE A 226 -22.80 3.17 -2.57
N GLN A 227 -22.72 3.21 -1.25
CA GLN A 227 -23.60 4.05 -0.42
C GLN A 227 -22.78 5.17 0.16
N THR A 228 -23.05 6.40 -0.29
CA THR A 228 -22.57 7.60 0.42
C THR A 228 -23.49 7.74 1.62
N THR A 229 -22.93 7.81 2.83
CA THR A 229 -23.68 8.17 4.02
C THR A 229 -24.20 9.58 3.77
N LEU A 230 -25.42 9.72 3.26
CA LEU A 230 -26.14 10.98 3.33
C LEU A 230 -26.34 11.21 4.81
N VAL A 231 -25.47 12.02 5.41
CA VAL A 231 -25.77 12.66 6.68
C VAL A 231 -27.07 13.42 6.41
N ALA A 232 -28.17 12.89 6.91
CA ALA A 232 -29.48 13.51 6.74
C ALA A 232 -29.48 14.81 7.55
N GLU A 233 -28.92 15.87 6.98
CA GLU A 233 -29.22 17.22 7.42
C GLU A 233 -30.67 17.49 7.05
N ASN A 234 -31.48 17.75 8.08
CA ASN A 234 -32.89 18.12 8.05
C ASN A 234 -33.90 16.97 8.09
N SER A 235 -34.12 16.44 9.30
CA SER A 235 -35.49 16.29 9.78
C SER A 235 -35.57 16.75 11.24
N LYS A 236 -36.05 17.99 11.42
CA LYS A 236 -36.56 18.46 12.70
C LYS A 236 -37.88 17.73 12.98
N ASP A 237 -37.81 16.50 13.44
CA ASP A 237 -38.97 15.90 14.09
C ASP A 237 -38.52 15.07 15.30
N ASN A 238 -38.77 15.64 16.47
CA ASN A 238 -38.64 15.00 17.77
C ASN A 238 -39.64 13.84 17.87
N ARG A 239 -39.22 12.64 17.49
CA ARG A 239 -39.73 11.41 18.12
C ARG A 239 -38.58 10.51 18.47
N SER A 240 -38.40 10.34 19.78
CA SER A 240 -37.61 9.30 20.43
C SER A 240 -38.01 7.94 19.87
N MET A 241 -37.24 7.45 18.89
CA MET A 241 -37.17 6.05 18.53
C MET A 241 -35.86 5.51 19.11
N PRO A 242 -35.85 4.29 19.67
CA PRO A 242 -34.59 3.64 20.05
C PRO A 242 -33.71 3.57 18.80
N PRO A 243 -32.37 3.54 18.92
CA PRO A 243 -31.49 3.43 17.76
C PRO A 243 -31.84 2.12 17.04
N SER A 244 -32.68 2.24 16.01
CA SER A 244 -33.12 1.12 15.21
C SER A 244 -31.88 0.56 14.55
N THR A 245 -31.64 -0.71 14.81
CA THR A 245 -30.57 -1.60 14.35
C THR A 245 -30.56 -1.79 12.82
N ALA A 246 -30.68 -0.72 12.06
CA ALA A 246 -30.87 -0.72 10.61
C ALA A 246 -29.99 0.35 9.95
N SER A 247 -28.68 0.17 10.06
CA SER A 247 -27.72 0.63 9.05
C SER A 247 -26.60 -0.40 8.89
N SER A 248 -26.96 -1.68 8.83
CA SER A 248 -26.04 -2.82 8.68
C SER A 248 -25.48 -2.98 7.26
N HIS A 249 -25.57 -1.96 6.38
CA HIS A 249 -25.35 -2.15 4.94
C HIS A 249 -24.47 -1.10 4.24
N ALA A 250 -23.53 -0.47 4.95
CA ALA A 250 -22.33 -0.02 4.23
C ALA A 250 -21.54 -1.27 3.81
N LEU A 251 -21.92 -1.87 2.67
CA LEU A 251 -21.29 -3.06 2.09
C LEU A 251 -19.79 -2.88 1.88
N ILE A 252 -19.38 -1.64 1.62
CA ILE A 252 -18.01 -1.18 1.45
C ILE A 252 -17.88 0.17 2.18
N GLY A 253 -17.00 0.24 3.17
CA GLY A 253 -16.71 1.42 4.00
C GLY A 253 -15.62 2.34 3.45
N GLY A 254 -14.95 2.00 2.35
CA GLY A 254 -13.99 2.90 1.72
C GLY A 254 -13.25 2.35 0.51
N ILE A 255 -12.36 3.19 -0.05
CA ILE A 255 -11.45 2.83 -1.15
C ILE A 255 -10.06 3.32 -0.77
N ALA A 256 -9.07 2.42 -0.74
CA ALA A 256 -7.66 2.77 -0.65
C ALA A 256 -7.12 3.07 -2.05
N TYR A 257 -6.38 4.16 -2.21
CA TYR A 257 -5.72 4.51 -3.47
C TYR A 257 -4.20 4.42 -3.30
N GLY A 258 -3.58 3.43 -3.95
CA GLY A 258 -2.13 3.25 -3.94
C GLY A 258 -1.47 3.91 -5.17
N GLY A 259 -1.24 3.11 -6.22
CA GLY A 259 -0.55 3.55 -7.44
C GLY A 259 -1.21 4.75 -8.12
N TYR A 260 -2.55 4.85 -8.08
CA TYR A 260 -3.27 5.99 -8.65
C TYR A 260 -3.06 7.28 -7.86
N ALA A 261 -3.08 7.24 -6.53
CA ALA A 261 -2.74 8.39 -5.69
C ALA A 261 -1.31 8.86 -5.94
N ARG A 262 -0.35 7.92 -6.06
CA ARG A 262 1.03 8.24 -6.43
C ARG A 262 1.15 8.91 -7.79
N LYS A 263 0.32 8.54 -8.76
CA LYS A 263 0.28 9.23 -10.07
C LYS A 263 -0.18 10.68 -9.92
N ILE A 264 -1.21 10.91 -9.11
CA ILE A 264 -1.80 12.24 -8.91
C ILE A 264 -0.82 13.14 -8.16
N VAL A 265 -0.40 12.74 -6.96
CA VAL A 265 0.55 13.50 -6.12
C VAL A 265 1.93 13.58 -6.77
N GLY A 266 2.35 12.52 -7.48
CA GLY A 266 3.63 12.46 -8.16
C GLY A 266 3.82 13.54 -9.23
N ARG A 267 2.75 14.04 -9.87
CA ARG A 267 2.84 15.16 -10.82
C ARG A 267 3.31 16.44 -10.13
N VAL A 268 2.76 16.73 -8.95
CA VAL A 268 3.13 17.88 -8.13
C VAL A 268 4.59 17.75 -7.68
N LEU A 269 4.97 16.56 -7.20
CA LEU A 269 6.36 16.26 -6.81
C LEU A 269 7.34 16.40 -7.97
N SER A 270 7.01 15.90 -9.17
CA SER A 270 7.87 16.06 -10.35
C SER A 270 7.99 17.50 -10.82
N SER A 271 6.91 18.29 -10.74
CA SER A 271 6.93 19.73 -11.03
C SER A 271 7.87 20.47 -10.06
N MET A 272 7.71 20.23 -8.76
CA MET A 272 8.55 20.80 -7.71
C MET A 272 10.02 20.45 -7.90
N GLN A 273 10.32 19.18 -8.18
CA GLN A 273 11.69 18.71 -8.41
C GLN A 273 12.33 19.30 -9.66
N SER A 274 11.53 19.58 -10.69
CA SER A 274 12.03 20.24 -11.91
C SER A 274 12.42 21.70 -11.65
N GLN A 275 11.77 22.37 -10.68
CA GLN A 275 12.04 23.76 -10.31
C GLN A 275 13.14 23.91 -9.26
N HIS A 276 13.23 22.96 -8.32
CA HIS A 276 14.05 23.10 -7.11
C HIS A 276 15.06 21.97 -6.88
N GLY A 277 15.12 20.98 -7.77
CA GLY A 277 15.95 19.79 -7.63
C GLY A 277 15.43 18.82 -6.55
N LEU A 278 16.34 18.07 -5.94
CA LEU A 278 16.02 17.14 -4.85
C LEU A 278 15.71 17.91 -3.56
N ALA A 279 14.43 18.16 -3.31
CA ALA A 279 13.98 18.91 -2.15
C ALA A 279 12.81 18.21 -1.43
N ARG A 280 12.56 18.60 -0.17
CA ARG A 280 11.45 18.05 0.64
C ARG A 280 10.21 18.89 0.37
N ILE A 281 9.05 18.26 0.19
CA ILE A 281 7.81 18.99 -0.15
C ILE A 281 7.38 19.93 0.98
N GLU A 282 7.73 19.61 2.22
CA GLU A 282 7.47 20.39 3.41
C GLU A 282 8.15 21.78 3.38
N ASP A 283 9.20 21.94 2.57
CA ASP A 283 9.90 23.22 2.39
C ASP A 283 9.21 24.12 1.34
N TYR A 284 8.19 23.62 0.63
CA TYR A 284 7.48 24.34 -0.44
C TYR A 284 5.96 24.32 -0.21
N PRO A 285 5.44 25.24 0.62
CA PRO A 285 4.03 25.27 1.03
C PRO A 285 3.03 25.24 -0.13
N GLU A 286 3.32 25.92 -1.24
CA GLU A 286 2.46 25.95 -2.43
C GLU A 286 2.30 24.55 -3.06
N HIS A 287 3.41 23.85 -3.25
CA HIS A 287 3.41 22.48 -3.78
C HIS A 287 2.80 21.49 -2.79
N LEU A 288 3.03 21.68 -1.49
CA LEU A 288 2.39 20.87 -0.45
C LEU A 288 0.87 21.05 -0.46
N LEU A 289 0.39 22.28 -0.58
CA LEU A 289 -1.04 22.58 -0.65
C LEU A 289 -1.68 22.00 -1.92
N GLU A 290 -1.01 22.13 -3.07
CA GLU A 290 -1.47 21.53 -4.33
C GLU A 290 -1.54 20.00 -4.23
N ALA A 291 -0.53 19.35 -3.65
CA ALA A 291 -0.52 17.92 -3.42
C ALA A 291 -1.65 17.48 -2.47
N LEU A 292 -1.92 18.26 -1.43
CA LEU A 292 -3.00 18.02 -0.48
C LEU A 292 -4.37 18.17 -1.14
N ALA A 293 -4.60 19.25 -1.90
CA ALA A 293 -5.84 19.48 -2.64
C ALA A 293 -6.14 18.33 -3.60
N ASN A 294 -5.13 17.93 -4.40
CA ASN A 294 -5.24 16.78 -5.30
C ASN A 294 -5.54 15.46 -4.59
N ALA A 295 -4.98 15.25 -3.38
CA ALA A 295 -5.27 14.07 -2.57
C ALA A 295 -6.69 14.12 -1.98
N LEU A 296 -7.14 15.28 -1.51
CA LEU A 296 -8.49 15.52 -0.99
C LEU A 296 -9.55 15.32 -2.06
N ASP A 297 -9.34 15.84 -3.27
CA ASP A 297 -10.24 15.63 -4.40
C ASP A 297 -10.40 14.14 -4.73
N LEU A 298 -9.30 13.38 -4.69
CA LEU A 298 -9.33 11.94 -4.93
C LEU A 298 -10.20 11.21 -3.88
N VAL A 299 -9.97 11.47 -2.59
CA VAL A 299 -10.73 10.82 -1.50
C VAL A 299 -12.13 11.40 -1.33
N GLY A 300 -12.36 12.64 -1.77
CA GLY A 300 -13.64 13.36 -1.75
C GLY A 300 -14.72 12.70 -2.59
N THR A 301 -14.31 11.92 -3.59
CA THR A 301 -15.24 11.06 -4.35
C THR A 301 -15.90 9.95 -3.52
N VAL A 302 -15.35 9.67 -2.32
CA VAL A 302 -15.79 8.61 -1.40
C VAL A 302 -16.29 9.17 -0.07
N LYS A 303 -15.52 10.09 0.51
CA LYS A 303 -15.84 10.78 1.77
C LYS A 303 -16.40 12.14 1.40
N CYS A 304 -17.64 12.45 1.77
CA CYS A 304 -18.16 13.81 1.61
C CYS A 304 -17.26 14.78 2.39
N TYR A 305 -16.38 15.49 1.71
CA TYR A 305 -15.68 16.65 2.26
C TYR A 305 -16.41 17.89 1.78
N ASP A 306 -16.87 18.71 2.71
CA ASP A 306 -17.38 20.03 2.37
C ASP A 306 -16.16 20.93 2.16
N PRO A 307 -15.89 21.43 0.94
CA PRO A 307 -14.69 22.22 0.68
C PRO A 307 -14.69 23.60 1.36
N CYS A 308 -15.74 23.91 2.15
CA CYS A 308 -15.91 25.18 2.88
C CYS A 308 -15.59 25.12 4.38
N THR A 309 -15.06 23.99 4.91
CA THR A 309 -14.62 23.88 6.32
C THR A 309 -13.12 23.69 6.45
#